data_AF-A0A1Q9P010-F1
#
_entry.id   AF-A0A1Q9P010-F1
#
_cell.length_a   1.000
_cell.length_b   1.000
_cell.length_c   1.000
_cell.angle_alpha   90.00
_cell.angle_beta   90.00
_cell.angle_gamma   90.00
#
_symmetry.space_group_name_H-M   'P 1'
#
loop_
_entity.id
_entity.type
_entity.pdbx_description
1 polymer ?
#
loop_
_entity_poly.entity_id
_entity_poly.type
_entity_poly.pdbx_seq_one_letter_code
_entity_poly.pdbx_strand_id
1 'polypeptide(L)'
;MQFTVNNNNYPSKEEITNLINQGLSYRQMQEIFNLSAGSMHRAMKLYGLKTKNRIGGYNQSKKKKEKSDKFPPKEILANLISKNYSWRKIQNELGITVKMLARAMKEYNLKTKFDFKTDEEFQKIISETIELRKSGKSIFEIGKIQNISSVAIFNRLKKYYPDYQAQKPNEYNEEEYQLMVNLRAEGYSYQNIADHLGRNAMGIWAKLNPNKQKALLVRRKRKNALI
;
A
#
# COMPACT_ATOMS: atom_id res chain seq x y z
N MET A 1 -1.17 -39.28 -23.04
CA MET A 1 -0.57 -39.72 -21.77
C MET A 1 -1.47 -39.26 -20.64
N GLN A 2 -1.96 -40.17 -19.80
CA GLN A 2 -2.71 -39.81 -18.59
C GLN A 2 -1.69 -39.66 -17.45
N PHE A 3 -1.68 -38.50 -16.79
CA PHE A 3 -0.77 -38.21 -15.66
C PHE A 3 -1.48 -38.51 -14.35
N THR A 4 -0.78 -39.13 -13.40
CA THR A 4 -1.35 -39.49 -12.09
C THR A 4 -1.06 -38.38 -11.08
N VAL A 5 -2.09 -37.84 -10.45
CA VAL A 5 -1.94 -36.74 -9.49
C VAL A 5 -1.71 -37.33 -8.09
N ASN A 6 -0.52 -37.12 -7.53
CA ASN A 6 -0.18 -37.53 -6.16
C ASN A 6 -0.92 -36.68 -5.10
N ASN A 7 -1.01 -37.18 -3.85
CA ASN A 7 -1.67 -36.54 -2.69
C ASN A 7 -1.28 -35.06 -2.40
N ASN A 8 -0.20 -34.55 -3.00
CA ASN A 8 0.25 -33.17 -2.88
C ASN A 8 -0.19 -32.26 -4.06
N ASN A 9 -1.05 -32.76 -4.95
CA ASN A 9 -1.58 -32.02 -6.11
C ASN A 9 -0.48 -31.49 -7.07
N TYR A 10 0.69 -32.13 -7.07
CA TYR A 10 1.82 -31.81 -7.95
C TYR A 10 2.19 -33.03 -8.82
N PRO A 11 2.65 -32.81 -10.06
CA PRO A 11 3.27 -33.84 -10.89
C PRO A 11 4.47 -34.46 -10.21
N SER A 12 4.77 -35.72 -10.54
CA SER A 12 5.91 -36.41 -9.96
C SER A 12 7.24 -35.78 -10.41
N LYS A 13 8.30 -36.02 -9.64
CA LYS A 13 9.65 -35.56 -9.97
C LYS A 13 10.10 -36.09 -11.34
N GLU A 14 9.75 -37.33 -11.66
CA GLU A 14 10.11 -38.02 -12.90
C GLU A 14 9.40 -37.38 -14.11
N GLU A 15 8.10 -37.11 -14.00
CA GLU A 15 7.32 -36.44 -15.05
C GLU A 15 7.93 -35.07 -15.40
N ILE A 16 8.23 -34.26 -14.39
CA ILE A 16 8.84 -32.94 -14.60
C ILE A 16 10.24 -33.06 -15.22
N THR A 17 11.05 -34.03 -14.77
CA THR A 17 12.41 -34.25 -15.28
C THR A 17 12.39 -34.70 -16.76
N ASN A 18 11.45 -35.56 -17.13
CA ASN A 18 11.28 -36.01 -18.50
C ASN A 18 10.94 -34.85 -19.46
N LEU A 19 10.02 -33.95 -19.06
CA LEU A 19 9.70 -32.77 -19.86
C LEU A 19 10.88 -31.79 -19.98
N ILE A 20 11.68 -31.61 -18.92
CA ILE A 20 12.90 -30.80 -18.97
C ILE A 20 13.92 -31.41 -19.94
N ASN A 21 14.10 -32.73 -19.92
CA ASN A 21 15.02 -33.43 -20.81
C ASN A 21 14.58 -33.41 -22.28
N GLN A 22 13.28 -33.36 -22.53
CA GLN A 22 12.69 -33.11 -23.85
C GLN A 22 12.83 -31.65 -24.31
N GLY A 23 13.41 -30.76 -23.48
CA GLY A 23 13.67 -29.37 -23.83
C GLY A 23 12.47 -28.44 -23.69
N LEU A 24 11.37 -28.90 -23.06
CA LEU A 24 10.18 -28.07 -22.89
C LEU A 24 10.46 -26.84 -22.02
N SER A 25 9.85 -25.73 -22.41
CA SER A 25 9.88 -24.50 -21.64
C SER A 25 9.02 -24.59 -20.37
N TYR A 26 9.31 -23.70 -19.42
CA TYR A 26 8.54 -23.60 -18.19
C TYR A 26 7.03 -23.42 -18.44
N ARG A 27 6.67 -22.59 -19.43
CA ARG A 27 5.27 -22.32 -19.78
C ARG A 27 4.57 -23.53 -20.38
N GLN A 28 5.24 -24.29 -21.26
CA GLN A 28 4.68 -25.51 -21.83
C GLN A 28 4.39 -26.56 -20.74
N MET A 29 5.28 -26.69 -19.76
CA MET A 29 5.02 -27.60 -18.62
C MET A 29 3.81 -27.16 -17.78
N GLN A 30 3.58 -25.84 -17.62
CA GLN A 30 2.38 -25.35 -16.94
C GLN A 30 1.10 -25.75 -17.67
N GLU A 31 1.11 -25.62 -19.00
CA GLU A 31 -0.03 -25.96 -19.86
C GLU A 31 -0.30 -27.47 -19.83
N ILE A 32 0.74 -28.31 -19.90
CA ILE A 32 0.62 -29.78 -19.84
C ILE A 32 0.04 -30.25 -18.51
N PHE A 33 0.49 -29.68 -17.39
CA PHE A 33 0.02 -30.07 -16.06
C PHE A 33 -1.20 -29.28 -15.57
N ASN A 34 -1.70 -28.34 -16.37
CA ASN A 34 -2.76 -27.41 -15.98
C ASN A 34 -2.48 -26.70 -14.62
N LEU A 35 -1.25 -26.20 -14.45
CA LEU A 35 -0.80 -25.55 -13.21
C LEU A 35 -0.57 -24.05 -13.37
N SER A 36 -0.92 -23.30 -12.34
CA SER A 36 -0.47 -21.90 -12.23
C SER A 36 1.06 -21.81 -12.13
N ALA A 37 1.62 -20.67 -12.54
CA ALA A 37 3.07 -20.41 -12.46
C ALA A 37 3.59 -20.59 -11.03
N GLY A 38 2.84 -20.11 -10.03
CA GLY A 38 3.22 -20.29 -8.63
C GLY A 38 3.27 -21.76 -8.20
N SER A 39 2.29 -22.57 -8.64
CA SER A 39 2.24 -24.00 -8.32
C SER A 39 3.36 -24.78 -9.01
N MET A 40 3.60 -24.55 -10.30
CA MET A 40 4.72 -25.17 -11.01
C MET A 40 6.08 -24.79 -10.39
N HIS A 41 6.24 -23.53 -9.95
CA HIS A 41 7.45 -23.10 -9.26
C HIS A 41 7.68 -23.85 -7.96
N ARG A 42 6.63 -24.03 -7.16
CA ARG A 42 6.70 -24.80 -5.90
C ARG A 42 7.01 -26.26 -6.16
N ALA A 43 6.40 -26.90 -7.16
CA ALA A 43 6.69 -28.28 -7.54
C ALA A 43 8.18 -28.45 -7.92
N MET A 44 8.69 -27.61 -8.81
CA MET A 44 10.11 -27.64 -9.20
C MET A 44 11.06 -27.39 -8.02
N LYS A 45 10.72 -26.43 -7.15
CA LYS A 45 11.51 -26.10 -5.95
C LYS A 45 11.52 -27.27 -4.96
N LEU A 46 10.37 -27.92 -4.76
CA LEU A 46 10.21 -29.09 -3.89
C LEU A 46 11.17 -30.21 -4.29
N TYR A 47 11.36 -30.42 -5.59
CA TYR A 47 12.24 -31.46 -6.14
C TYR A 47 13.67 -31.02 -6.47
N GLY A 48 14.02 -29.76 -6.19
CA GLY A 48 15.35 -29.20 -6.49
C GLY A 48 15.65 -29.07 -8.00
N LEU A 49 14.63 -29.04 -8.85
CA LEU A 49 14.78 -28.99 -10.31
C LEU A 49 14.97 -27.54 -10.80
N LYS A 50 15.88 -27.35 -11.76
CA LYS A 50 16.09 -26.08 -12.47
C LYS A 50 15.85 -26.29 -13.96
N THR A 51 15.06 -25.42 -14.59
CA THR A 51 14.94 -25.43 -16.06
C THR A 51 16.23 -24.89 -16.67
N LYS A 52 16.82 -25.60 -17.64
CA LYS A 52 17.96 -25.11 -18.43
C LYS A 52 17.62 -23.80 -19.17
N ASN A 53 16.35 -23.62 -19.55
CA ASN A 53 15.84 -22.44 -20.25
C ASN A 53 15.51 -21.24 -19.33
N ARG A 54 16.23 -21.06 -18.21
CA ARG A 54 16.15 -19.80 -17.44
C ARG A 54 16.97 -18.66 -18.06
N ILE A 55 17.27 -18.77 -19.35
CA ILE A 55 17.86 -17.71 -20.16
C ILE A 55 16.73 -16.72 -20.48
N GLY A 56 16.57 -15.67 -19.66
CA GLY A 56 15.96 -14.42 -20.13
C GLY A 56 14.76 -13.83 -19.37
N GLY A 57 14.19 -14.44 -18.33
CA GLY A 57 12.99 -13.86 -17.69
C GLY A 57 13.26 -12.80 -16.61
N TYR A 58 14.30 -13.00 -15.78
CA TYR A 58 14.52 -12.16 -14.59
C TYR A 58 15.79 -11.29 -14.65
N ASN A 59 16.61 -11.47 -15.69
CA ASN A 59 17.80 -10.63 -15.94
C ASN A 59 17.59 -9.63 -17.10
N GLN A 60 16.46 -9.65 -17.81
CA GLN A 60 16.17 -8.67 -18.88
C GLN A 60 15.87 -7.25 -18.37
N SER A 61 15.70 -7.03 -17.07
CA SER A 61 15.61 -5.70 -16.45
C SER A 61 16.90 -5.24 -15.75
N LYS A 62 18.02 -5.96 -15.94
CA LYS A 62 19.36 -5.38 -15.84
C LYS A 62 19.98 -5.26 -17.23
N LYS A 63 19.24 -4.69 -18.20
CA LYS A 63 19.93 -3.74 -19.08
C LYS A 63 20.60 -2.78 -18.11
N LYS A 64 21.94 -2.86 -18.04
CA LYS A 64 22.79 -1.81 -17.47
C LYS A 64 22.35 -0.58 -18.26
N LYS A 65 21.29 0.11 -17.80
CA LYS A 65 20.93 1.43 -18.32
C LYS A 65 22.26 2.13 -18.20
N GLU A 66 22.88 2.42 -19.33
CA GLU A 66 24.04 3.28 -19.35
C GLU A 66 23.67 4.40 -18.40
N LYS A 67 24.47 4.55 -17.34
CA LYS A 67 24.30 5.62 -16.38
C LYS A 67 24.56 6.90 -17.16
N SER A 68 23.60 7.33 -17.96
CA SER A 68 23.33 8.74 -18.14
C SER A 68 22.77 9.19 -16.79
N ASP A 69 23.64 9.22 -15.78
CA ASP A 69 23.49 10.08 -14.61
C ASP A 69 23.67 11.54 -15.08
N LYS A 70 23.03 11.91 -16.19
CA LYS A 70 22.90 13.30 -16.60
C LYS A 70 21.70 13.83 -15.85
N PHE A 71 22.00 14.56 -14.79
CA PHE A 71 21.02 15.37 -14.12
C PHE A 71 20.34 16.32 -15.12
N PRO A 72 19.06 16.68 -14.89
CA PRO A 72 18.46 17.75 -15.66
C PRO A 72 19.31 19.03 -15.54
N PRO A 73 19.43 19.85 -16.59
CA PRO A 73 20.15 21.13 -16.53
C PRO A 73 19.71 21.98 -15.33
N LYS A 74 20.69 22.62 -14.67
CA LYS A 74 20.48 23.41 -13.46
C LYS A 74 19.43 24.51 -13.67
N GLU A 75 19.42 25.13 -14.85
CA GLU A 75 18.53 26.23 -15.22
C GLU A 75 17.07 25.79 -15.29
N ILE A 76 16.81 24.62 -15.88
CA ILE A 76 15.46 24.03 -15.96
C ILE A 76 14.96 23.74 -14.56
N LEU A 77 15.80 23.13 -13.73
CA LEU A 77 15.44 22.80 -12.36
C LEU A 77 15.18 24.05 -11.51
N ALA A 78 16.02 25.08 -11.64
CA ALA A 78 15.84 26.37 -10.97
C ALA A 78 14.53 27.08 -11.38
N ASN A 79 14.17 27.03 -12.67
CA ASN A 79 12.92 27.60 -13.20
C ASN A 79 11.68 26.86 -12.62
N LEU A 80 11.72 25.54 -12.57
CA LEU A 80 10.60 24.78 -11.97
C LEU A 80 10.46 25.05 -10.46
N ILE A 81 11.56 25.27 -9.75
CA ILE A 81 11.55 25.66 -8.34
C ILE A 81 11.01 27.09 -8.16
N SER A 82 11.39 28.04 -9.01
CA SER A 82 10.92 29.42 -8.92
C SER A 82 9.41 29.53 -9.17
N LYS A 83 8.85 28.63 -9.99
CA LYS A 83 7.40 28.44 -10.17
C LYS A 83 6.69 27.79 -8.98
N ASN A 84 7.41 27.52 -7.89
CA ASN A 84 6.90 26.90 -6.67
C ASN A 84 6.26 25.51 -6.89
N TYR A 85 6.79 24.73 -7.83
CA TYR A 85 6.28 23.39 -8.08
C TYR A 85 6.67 22.42 -6.96
N SER A 86 5.73 21.53 -6.61
CA SER A 86 6.02 20.44 -5.67
C SER A 86 7.01 19.45 -6.26
N TRP A 87 7.76 18.77 -5.40
CA TRP A 87 8.71 17.73 -5.79
C TRP A 87 8.09 16.69 -6.73
N ARG A 88 6.83 16.29 -6.48
CA ARG A 88 6.11 15.35 -7.33
C ARG A 88 5.78 15.94 -8.71
N LYS A 89 5.42 17.22 -8.79
CA LYS A 89 5.17 17.89 -10.07
C LYS A 89 6.46 18.01 -10.88
N ILE A 90 7.56 18.43 -10.25
CA ILE A 90 8.90 18.51 -10.88
C ILE A 90 9.33 17.13 -11.39
N GLN A 91 9.13 16.09 -10.59
CA GLN A 91 9.43 14.71 -10.96
C GLN A 91 8.69 14.30 -12.25
N ASN A 92 7.38 14.54 -12.30
CA ASN A 92 6.55 14.17 -13.44
C ASN A 92 6.93 14.96 -14.69
N GLU A 93 7.18 16.27 -14.55
CA GLU A 93 7.55 17.16 -15.66
C GLU A 93 8.87 16.74 -16.32
N LEU A 94 9.84 16.30 -15.51
CA LEU A 94 11.18 15.93 -15.98
C LEU A 94 11.30 14.43 -16.31
N GLY A 95 10.28 13.62 -16.03
CA GLY A 95 10.34 12.17 -16.22
C GLY A 95 11.44 11.47 -15.40
N ILE A 96 11.87 12.06 -14.29
CA ILE A 96 12.95 11.52 -13.44
C ILE A 96 12.40 10.83 -12.18
N THR A 97 13.25 10.12 -11.46
CA THR A 97 12.88 9.57 -10.15
C THR A 97 13.11 10.59 -9.03
N VAL A 98 12.37 10.47 -7.92
CA VAL A 98 12.58 11.30 -6.72
C VAL A 98 14.03 11.25 -6.23
N LYS A 99 14.67 10.08 -6.30
CA LYS A 99 16.07 9.90 -5.89
C LYS A 99 17.04 10.67 -6.78
N MET A 100 16.79 10.70 -8.10
CA MET A 100 17.59 11.50 -9.04
C MET A 100 17.37 13.00 -8.82
N LEU A 101 16.11 13.42 -8.64
CA LEU A 101 15.78 14.80 -8.31
C LEU A 101 16.52 15.25 -7.04
N ALA A 102 16.45 14.47 -5.95
CA ALA A 102 17.13 14.77 -4.69
C ALA A 102 18.65 14.93 -4.87
N ARG A 103 19.27 14.08 -5.69
CA ARG A 103 20.70 14.17 -6.01
C ARG A 103 21.02 15.43 -6.82
N ALA A 104 20.23 15.74 -7.86
CA ALA A 104 20.42 16.94 -8.66
C ALA A 104 20.28 18.22 -7.83
N MET A 105 19.28 18.28 -6.95
CA MET A 105 19.08 19.40 -6.02
C MET A 105 20.31 19.61 -5.12
N LYS A 106 20.85 18.51 -4.57
CA LYS A 106 22.06 18.53 -3.74
C LYS A 106 23.29 18.96 -4.53
N GLU A 107 23.51 18.38 -5.71
CA GLU A 107 24.63 18.67 -6.61
C GLU A 107 24.70 20.15 -6.98
N TYR A 108 23.55 20.75 -7.31
CA TYR A 108 23.46 22.14 -7.71
C TYR A 108 23.30 23.13 -6.55
N ASN A 109 23.33 22.63 -5.30
CA ASN A 109 23.06 23.40 -4.09
C ASN A 109 21.76 24.23 -4.18
N LEU A 110 20.74 23.67 -4.84
CA LEU A 110 19.43 24.30 -4.96
C LEU A 110 18.65 24.02 -3.69
N LYS A 111 18.20 25.08 -3.03
CA LYS A 111 17.22 24.97 -1.94
C LYS A 111 15.84 25.09 -2.55
N THR A 112 14.98 24.11 -2.33
CA THR A 112 13.57 24.33 -2.61
C THR A 112 13.01 25.28 -1.56
N LYS A 113 12.25 26.29 -1.99
CA LYS A 113 11.34 27.05 -1.10
C LYS A 113 10.21 26.20 -0.53
N PHE A 114 10.20 24.89 -0.81
CA PHE A 114 9.39 23.89 -0.10
C PHE A 114 9.86 23.69 1.34
N ASP A 115 10.45 24.71 1.96
CA ASP A 115 10.50 24.78 3.39
C ASP A 115 9.05 24.81 3.85
N PHE A 116 8.78 23.83 4.69
CA PHE A 116 7.70 23.81 5.64
C PHE A 116 7.39 25.25 6.03
N LYS A 117 6.13 25.63 5.84
CA LYS A 117 5.50 26.83 6.39
C LYS A 117 6.27 27.34 7.61
N THR A 118 6.60 28.63 7.64
CA THR A 118 7.38 29.24 8.72
C THR A 118 6.85 28.78 10.08
N ASP A 119 7.69 28.74 11.12
CA ASP A 119 7.23 28.29 12.44
C ASP A 119 5.95 29.02 12.89
N GLU A 120 5.77 30.28 12.48
CA GLU A 120 4.54 31.06 12.67
C GLU A 120 3.34 30.52 11.88
N GLU A 121 3.46 30.34 10.56
CA GLU A 121 2.40 29.74 9.73
C GLU A 121 2.06 28.32 10.20
N PHE A 122 3.05 27.62 10.73
CA PHE A 122 2.92 26.29 11.26
C PHE A 122 2.15 26.29 12.59
N GLN A 123 2.47 27.20 13.52
CA GLN A 123 1.70 27.38 14.75
C GLN A 123 0.25 27.76 14.45
N LYS A 124 0.02 28.61 13.44
CA LYS A 124 -1.32 28.97 12.98
C LYS A 124 -2.13 27.77 12.49
N ILE A 125 -1.54 26.87 11.69
CA ILE A 125 -2.24 25.64 11.29
C ILE A 125 -2.61 24.80 12.51
N ILE A 126 -1.71 24.71 13.50
CA ILE A 126 -1.95 23.87 14.68
C ILE A 126 -3.05 24.47 15.55
N SER A 127 -3.05 25.77 15.79
CA SER A 127 -4.12 26.43 16.54
C SER A 127 -5.47 26.23 15.85
N GLU A 128 -5.54 26.45 14.53
CA GLU A 128 -6.75 26.17 13.72
C GLU A 128 -7.15 24.70 13.79
N THR A 129 -6.18 23.77 13.73
CA THR A 129 -6.43 22.33 13.86
C THR A 129 -7.10 22.03 15.20
N ILE A 130 -6.61 22.63 16.30
CA ILE A 130 -7.15 22.41 17.65
C ILE A 130 -8.57 22.96 17.76
N GLU A 131 -8.84 24.15 17.24
CA GLU A 131 -10.20 24.72 17.21
C GLU A 131 -11.17 23.84 16.41
N LEU A 132 -10.75 23.34 15.25
CA LEU A 132 -11.55 22.40 14.46
C LEU A 132 -11.75 21.06 15.18
N ARG A 133 -10.79 20.61 15.99
CA ARG A 133 -10.95 19.43 16.84
C ARG A 133 -11.92 19.68 17.99
N LYS A 134 -11.87 20.85 18.64
CA LYS A 134 -12.79 21.24 19.71
C LYS A 134 -14.24 21.32 19.20
N SER A 135 -14.45 21.72 17.95
CA SER A 135 -15.78 21.67 17.30
C SER A 135 -16.21 20.28 16.81
N GLY A 136 -15.45 19.23 17.13
CA GLY A 136 -15.83 17.84 16.87
C GLY A 136 -15.41 17.28 15.51
N LYS A 137 -14.71 18.05 14.66
CA LYS A 137 -14.28 17.54 13.35
C LYS A 137 -13.20 16.48 13.48
N SER A 138 -13.24 15.48 12.62
CA SER A 138 -12.22 14.43 12.52
C SER A 138 -10.93 14.96 11.87
N ILE A 139 -9.78 14.32 12.17
CA ILE A 139 -8.49 14.64 11.53
C ILE A 139 -8.58 14.56 10.00
N PHE A 140 -9.40 13.65 9.47
CA PHE A 140 -9.61 13.50 8.04
C PHE A 140 -10.33 14.70 7.42
N GLU A 141 -11.39 15.20 8.05
CA GLU A 141 -12.11 16.40 7.61
C GLU A 141 -11.22 17.63 7.70
N ILE A 142 -10.45 17.76 8.78
CA ILE A 142 -9.49 18.86 8.94
C ILE A 142 -8.45 18.81 7.82
N GLY A 143 -7.97 17.62 7.46
CA GLY A 143 -7.07 17.43 6.33
C GLY A 143 -7.63 17.91 5.00
N LYS A 144 -8.93 17.71 4.76
CA LYS A 144 -9.60 18.26 3.59
C LYS A 144 -9.69 19.79 3.64
N ILE A 145 -10.08 20.36 4.78
CA ILE A 145 -10.23 21.81 4.97
C ILE A 145 -8.90 22.52 4.77
N GLN A 146 -7.83 22.02 5.38
CA GLN A 146 -6.51 22.64 5.36
C GLN A 146 -5.66 22.23 4.15
N ASN A 147 -6.14 21.29 3.33
CA ASN A 147 -5.40 20.67 2.23
C ASN A 147 -4.06 20.05 2.71
N ILE A 148 -4.11 19.30 3.82
CA ILE A 148 -2.96 18.66 4.45
C ILE A 148 -3.31 17.19 4.68
N SER A 149 -2.35 16.29 4.50
CA SER A 149 -2.62 14.87 4.76
C SER A 149 -2.96 14.64 6.23
N SER A 150 -3.93 13.75 6.50
CA SER A 150 -4.33 13.38 7.86
C SER A 150 -3.16 12.88 8.71
N VAL A 151 -2.24 12.15 8.09
CA VAL A 151 -0.99 11.67 8.71
C VAL A 151 -0.09 12.84 9.12
N ALA A 152 0.04 13.86 8.26
CA ALA A 152 0.83 15.04 8.61
C ALA A 152 0.19 15.81 9.77
N ILE A 153 -1.13 16.01 9.77
CA ILE A 153 -1.83 16.64 10.89
C ILE A 153 -1.62 15.86 12.19
N PHE A 154 -1.79 14.53 12.15
CA PHE A 154 -1.59 13.68 13.32
C PHE A 154 -0.17 13.76 13.87
N ASN A 155 0.84 13.63 13.01
CA ASN A 155 2.25 13.72 13.42
C ASN A 155 2.58 15.09 14.03
N ARG A 156 1.97 16.15 13.50
CA ARG A 156 2.15 17.51 14.02
C ARG A 156 1.49 17.68 15.39
N LEU A 157 0.25 17.25 15.55
CA LEU A 157 -0.43 17.25 16.84
C LEU A 157 0.40 16.50 17.89
N LYS A 158 0.86 15.29 17.57
CA LYS A 158 1.70 14.49 18.47
C LYS A 158 3.03 15.18 18.84
N LYS A 159 3.64 15.92 17.91
CA LYS A 159 4.93 16.59 18.14
C LYS A 159 4.81 17.82 19.04
N TYR A 160 3.79 18.65 18.83
CA TYR A 160 3.67 19.95 19.51
C TYR A 160 2.66 19.96 20.65
N TYR A 161 1.79 18.95 20.70
CA TYR A 161 0.83 18.71 21.77
C TYR A 161 0.99 17.25 22.22
N PRO A 162 2.04 16.91 22.98
CA PRO A 162 2.32 15.52 23.37
C PRO A 162 1.18 14.89 24.19
N ASP A 163 0.43 15.71 24.93
CA ASP A 163 -0.77 15.29 25.67
C ASP A 163 -2.00 15.09 24.78
N TYR A 164 -1.88 15.33 23.46
CA TYR A 164 -2.92 15.06 22.50
C TYR A 164 -3.23 13.56 22.49
N GLN A 165 -4.30 13.20 23.18
CA GLN A 165 -4.89 11.88 23.06
C GLN A 165 -5.68 11.85 21.76
N ALA A 166 -5.27 10.98 20.84
CA ALA A 166 -6.10 10.66 19.70
C ALA A 166 -7.48 10.29 20.23
N GLN A 167 -8.52 11.01 19.80
CA GLN A 167 -9.88 10.58 20.10
C GLN A 167 -9.98 9.12 19.72
N LYS A 168 -10.45 8.31 20.66
CA LYS A 168 -10.71 6.91 20.38
C LYS A 168 -11.56 6.85 19.11
N PRO A 169 -11.26 5.92 18.19
CA PRO A 169 -12.04 5.79 16.96
C PRO A 169 -13.50 5.76 17.36
N ASN A 170 -14.26 6.71 16.82
CA ASN A 170 -15.62 7.08 17.22
C ASN A 170 -16.39 5.83 17.68
N GLU A 171 -16.41 5.61 19.00
CA GLU A 171 -16.97 4.38 19.57
C GLU A 171 -18.48 4.49 19.40
N TYR A 172 -19.11 3.41 18.93
CA TYR A 172 -20.57 3.37 18.86
C TYR A 172 -21.11 3.47 20.28
N ASN A 173 -21.96 4.47 20.53
CA ASN A 173 -22.71 4.53 21.77
C ASN A 173 -23.76 3.39 21.81
N GLU A 174 -24.38 3.17 22.95
CA GLU A 174 -25.33 2.07 23.12
C GLU A 174 -26.56 2.24 22.21
N GLU A 175 -27.05 3.46 22.03
CA GLU A 175 -28.20 3.77 21.18
C GLU A 175 -27.92 3.46 19.69
N GLU A 176 -26.77 3.91 19.18
CA GLU A 176 -26.27 3.58 17.84
C GLU A 176 -26.12 2.07 17.70
N TYR A 177 -25.65 1.38 18.74
CA TYR A 177 -25.52 -0.08 18.72
C TYR A 177 -26.88 -0.79 18.61
N GLN A 178 -27.85 -0.40 19.42
CA GLN A 178 -29.19 -0.96 19.34
C GLN A 178 -29.86 -0.66 17.99
N LEU A 179 -29.69 0.55 17.46
CA LEU A 179 -30.17 0.91 16.14
C LEU A 179 -29.53 0.07 15.03
N MET A 180 -28.22 -0.19 15.10
CA MET A 180 -27.53 -1.09 14.16
C MET A 180 -28.08 -2.52 14.22
N VAL A 181 -28.39 -3.02 15.42
CA VAL A 181 -28.98 -4.36 15.61
C VAL A 181 -30.38 -4.43 15.01
N ASN A 182 -31.22 -3.43 15.27
CA ASN A 182 -32.60 -3.37 14.76
C ASN A 182 -32.63 -3.30 13.23
N LEU A 183 -31.88 -2.36 12.63
CA LEU A 183 -31.79 -2.25 11.17
C LEU A 183 -31.28 -3.55 10.53
N ARG A 184 -30.35 -4.24 11.19
CA ARG A 184 -29.86 -5.53 10.69
C ARG A 184 -30.91 -6.63 10.76
N ALA A 185 -31.74 -6.65 11.81
CA ALA A 185 -32.87 -7.57 11.94
C ALA A 185 -33.96 -7.30 10.88
N GLU A 186 -34.15 -6.04 10.49
CA GLU A 186 -35.03 -5.61 9.39
C GLU A 186 -34.47 -5.92 7.99
N GLY A 187 -33.25 -6.48 7.91
CA GLY A 187 -32.65 -6.93 6.65
C GLY A 187 -31.73 -5.92 5.97
N TYR A 188 -31.49 -4.74 6.56
CA TYR A 188 -30.59 -3.74 5.98
C TYR A 188 -29.17 -4.28 5.83
N SER A 189 -28.54 -4.00 4.68
CA SER A 189 -27.13 -4.33 4.45
C SER A 189 -26.22 -3.47 5.34
N TYR A 190 -25.00 -3.94 5.65
CA TYR A 190 -24.04 -3.14 6.43
C TYR A 190 -23.73 -1.78 5.79
N GLN A 191 -23.81 -1.69 4.46
CA GLN A 191 -23.61 -0.42 3.75
C GLN A 191 -24.77 0.54 4.01
N ASN A 192 -26.02 0.07 3.93
CA ASN A 192 -27.18 0.93 4.19
C ASN A 192 -27.19 1.46 5.64
N ILE A 193 -26.81 0.61 6.61
CA ILE A 193 -26.69 1.04 8.01
C ILE A 193 -25.56 2.08 8.13
N ALA A 194 -24.47 1.93 7.38
CA ALA A 194 -23.37 2.89 7.35
C ALA A 194 -23.80 4.24 6.81
N ASP A 195 -24.57 4.25 5.72
CA ASP A 195 -25.08 5.46 5.12
C ASP A 195 -26.08 6.16 6.05
N HIS A 196 -26.94 5.40 6.76
CA HIS A 196 -27.85 5.94 7.78
C HIS A 196 -27.14 6.60 8.96
N LEU A 197 -26.06 6.01 9.44
CA LEU A 197 -25.33 6.52 10.61
C LEU A 197 -24.19 7.50 10.24
N GLY A 198 -23.92 7.70 8.95
CA GLY A 198 -22.73 8.43 8.50
C GLY A 198 -21.42 7.75 8.92
N ARG A 199 -21.39 6.41 8.93
CA ARG A 199 -20.27 5.58 9.43
C ARG A 199 -19.62 4.78 8.31
N ASN A 200 -18.58 4.01 8.66
CA ASN A 200 -17.94 3.07 7.75
C ASN A 200 -18.59 1.68 7.89
N ALA A 201 -19.05 1.09 6.77
CA ALA A 201 -19.70 -0.22 6.74
C ALA A 201 -18.87 -1.35 7.34
N MET A 202 -17.54 -1.32 7.15
CA MET A 202 -16.63 -2.29 7.75
C MET A 202 -16.58 -2.15 9.28
N GLY A 203 -16.69 -0.92 9.79
CA GLY A 203 -16.78 -0.64 11.22
C GLY A 203 -18.08 -1.18 11.84
N ILE A 204 -19.19 -1.10 11.12
CA ILE A 204 -20.48 -1.65 11.56
C ILE A 204 -20.41 -3.18 11.58
N TRP A 205 -19.96 -3.77 10.47
CA TRP A 205 -19.77 -5.23 10.37
C TRP A 205 -18.90 -5.75 11.52
N ALA A 206 -17.79 -5.06 11.78
CA ALA A 206 -16.85 -5.32 12.85
C ALA A 206 -17.53 -5.35 14.23
N LYS A 207 -18.29 -4.31 14.54
CA LYS A 207 -18.97 -4.14 15.83
C LYS A 207 -20.06 -5.19 16.05
N LEU A 208 -20.85 -5.51 15.01
CA LEU A 208 -21.92 -6.51 15.09
C LEU A 208 -21.41 -7.96 15.04
N ASN A 209 -20.17 -8.22 14.60
CA ASN A 209 -19.61 -9.57 14.47
C ASN A 209 -18.27 -9.76 15.22
N PRO A 210 -18.20 -9.52 16.54
CA PRO A 210 -16.94 -9.50 17.28
C PRO A 210 -16.20 -10.85 17.25
N ASN A 211 -16.92 -11.97 17.22
CA ASN A 211 -16.33 -13.32 17.19
C ASN A 211 -15.64 -13.63 15.85
N LYS A 212 -16.18 -13.13 14.73
CA LYS A 212 -15.57 -13.29 13.40
C LYS A 212 -14.28 -12.47 13.28
N GLN A 213 -14.20 -11.32 13.95
CA GLN A 213 -12.97 -10.53 13.99
C GLN A 213 -11.84 -11.24 14.73
N LYS A 214 -12.12 -11.81 15.91
CA LYS A 214 -11.13 -12.59 16.67
C LYS A 214 -10.58 -13.74 15.84
N ALA A 215 -11.45 -14.49 15.13
CA ALA A 215 -11.04 -15.56 14.23
C ALA A 215 -10.16 -15.08 13.06
N LEU A 216 -10.47 -13.94 12.43
CA LEU A 216 -9.67 -13.36 11.35
C LEU A 216 -8.29 -12.88 11.82
N LEU A 217 -8.22 -12.29 13.01
CA LEU A 217 -6.95 -11.86 13.62
C LEU A 217 -6.04 -13.06 13.91
N VAL A 218 -6.59 -14.15 14.45
CA VAL A 218 -5.85 -15.41 14.68
C VAL A 218 -5.33 -15.98 13.36
N ARG A 219 -6.16 -16.02 12.30
CA ARG A 219 -5.72 -16.47 10.97
C ARG A 219 -4.61 -15.62 10.38
N ARG A 220 -4.67 -14.29 10.52
CA ARG A 220 -3.62 -13.37 10.05
C ARG A 220 -2.30 -13.57 10.80
N LYS A 221 -2.33 -13.70 12.13
CA LYS A 221 -1.13 -13.98 12.93
C LYS A 221 -0.46 -15.29 12.51
N ARG A 222 -1.23 -16.36 12.30
CA ARG A 222 -0.72 -17.64 11.79
C ARG A 222 -0.07 -17.51 10.41
N LYS A 223 -0.69 -16.76 9.49
CA LYS A 223 -0.15 -16.55 8.14
C LYS A 223 1.18 -15.79 8.14
N ASN A 224 1.33 -14.79 9.01
CA ASN A 224 2.56 -14.00 9.11
C ASN A 224 3.70 -14.73 9.83
N ALA A 225 3.40 -15.70 10.69
CA ALA A 225 4.40 -16.53 11.37
C ALA A 225 5.01 -17.63 10.47
N LEU A 226 4.42 -17.86 9.29
CA LEU A 226 4.85 -18.87 8.31
C LEU A 226 5.66 -18.29 7.15
N ILE A 227 6.00 -16.99 7.20
CA ILE A 227 6.79 -16.25 6.20
C ILE A 227 8.11 -15.86 6.86
#